data_AF-A0A497LTH4-F1
#
_entry.id   AF-A0A497LTH4-F1
#
_cell.length_a   1.000
_cell.length_b   1.000
_cell.length_c   1.000
_cell.angle_alpha   90.00
_cell.angle_beta   90.00
_cell.angle_gamma   90.00
#
_symmetry.space_group_name_H-M   'P 1'
#
loop_
_entity.id
_entity.type
_entity.pdbx_description
1 polymer ?
#
loop_
_entity_poly.entity_id
_entity_poly.type
_entity_poly.pdbx_seq_one_letter_code
_entity_poly.pdbx_strand_id
1 'polypeptide(L)'
;MEETTICRNCGREVPKTLYCIYCGAPLIGLEEEEREEPERVEGRIAARSEAEIGGVEAETEVGEARVEAGEAGGDVEELMSRLRDHYIWRLRLCGILCDGGVSEEVFERLYDEYSTKIEELQGERERFSSRLRGELEERRRRLEEAKRELEELNVRAAVGQMPMVEVEERTPRLRREIERLEEEASRLETELSRLRNVMRGIKPKELSNLEEIARRGLASIDRLIRDRRLKGELGERVRRDLRETLRLLEGVVGDRRRREEELRMELSLLEARYKVGEITASELEERKRRIREELEKLWL
;
A
#
# COMPACT_ATOMS: atom_id res chain seq x y z
N MET A 1 -20.32 -12.47 22.29
CA MET A 1 -18.93 -12.77 21.84
C MET A 1 -19.03 -13.04 20.36
N GLU A 2 -18.33 -12.27 19.54
CA GLU A 2 -18.26 -12.54 18.10
C GLU A 2 -17.42 -13.81 17.88
N GLU A 3 -17.94 -14.80 17.15
CA GLU A 3 -17.19 -16.03 16.87
C GLU A 3 -16.00 -15.74 15.93
N THR A 4 -14.81 -16.23 16.27
CA THR A 4 -13.58 -16.04 15.48
C THR A 4 -13.11 -17.34 14.80
N THR A 5 -12.28 -17.21 13.76
CA THR A 5 -11.63 -18.29 13.01
C THR A 5 -10.24 -17.86 12.53
N ILE A 6 -9.36 -18.80 12.18
CA ILE A 6 -8.02 -18.50 11.63
C ILE A 6 -8.07 -18.56 10.10
N CYS A 7 -7.72 -17.47 9.43
CA CYS A 7 -7.66 -17.42 7.98
C CYS A 7 -6.52 -18.31 7.44
N ARG A 8 -6.85 -19.27 6.57
CA ARG A 8 -5.85 -20.19 5.95
C ARG A 8 -4.87 -19.49 5.00
N ASN A 9 -5.25 -18.33 4.46
CA ASN A 9 -4.39 -17.58 3.54
C ASN A 9 -3.37 -16.69 4.27
N CYS A 10 -3.81 -15.92 5.29
CA CYS A 10 -2.93 -14.97 5.98
C CYS A 10 -2.53 -15.34 7.41
N GLY A 11 -3.10 -16.42 7.97
CA GLY A 11 -2.79 -16.93 9.30
C GLY A 11 -3.33 -16.10 10.48
N ARG A 12 -4.14 -15.06 10.24
CA ARG A 12 -4.69 -14.19 11.28
C ARG A 12 -6.00 -14.72 11.84
N GLU A 13 -6.20 -14.50 13.14
CA GLU A 13 -7.51 -14.64 13.78
C GLU A 13 -8.44 -13.51 13.30
N VAL A 14 -9.61 -13.87 12.83
CA VAL A 14 -10.60 -12.98 12.22
C VAL A 14 -12.01 -13.38 12.65
N PRO A 15 -12.99 -12.46 12.65
CA PRO A 15 -14.39 -12.82 12.84
C PRO A 15 -14.84 -13.85 11.79
N LYS A 16 -15.78 -14.72 12.15
CA LYS A 16 -16.43 -15.65 11.21
C LYS A 16 -17.36 -14.91 10.25
N THR A 17 -16.77 -14.29 9.24
CA THR A 17 -17.44 -13.68 8.09
C THR A 17 -17.22 -14.53 6.84
N LEU A 18 -17.89 -14.21 5.73
CA LEU A 18 -17.67 -14.91 4.44
C LEU A 18 -16.21 -14.78 3.95
N TYR A 19 -15.60 -13.62 4.18
CA TYR A 19 -14.25 -13.28 3.74
C TYR A 19 -13.38 -12.77 4.88
N CYS A 20 -12.08 -12.99 4.78
CA CYS A 20 -11.08 -12.49 5.72
C CYS A 20 -10.96 -10.97 5.59
N ILE A 21 -11.21 -10.26 6.70
CA ILE A 21 -11.07 -8.79 6.77
C ILE A 21 -9.64 -8.28 6.48
N TYR A 22 -8.62 -9.15 6.59
CA TYR A 22 -7.22 -8.79 6.36
C TYR A 22 -6.66 -9.19 4.99
N CYS A 23 -7.18 -10.22 4.34
CA CYS A 23 -6.62 -10.66 3.05
C CYS A 23 -7.66 -10.91 1.96
N GLY A 24 -8.95 -10.77 2.28
CA GLY A 24 -10.04 -10.99 1.32
C GLY A 24 -10.23 -12.44 0.90
N ALA A 25 -9.49 -13.40 1.48
CA ALA A 25 -9.68 -14.82 1.18
C ALA A 25 -11.00 -15.33 1.79
N PRO A 26 -11.73 -16.21 1.08
CA PRO A 26 -12.94 -16.83 1.64
C PRO A 26 -12.60 -17.62 2.90
N LEU A 27 -13.43 -17.47 3.94
CA LEU A 27 -13.29 -18.17 5.23
C LEU A 27 -14.32 -19.28 5.38
N ILE A 28 -15.50 -19.09 4.82
CA ILE A 28 -16.61 -20.04 4.83
C ILE A 28 -16.83 -20.48 3.37
N GLY A 29 -16.93 -21.79 3.16
CA GLY A 29 -16.95 -22.40 1.83
C GLY A 29 -18.09 -21.88 0.95
N LEU A 30 -17.74 -21.17 -0.11
CA LEU A 30 -18.57 -20.98 -1.30
C LEU A 30 -18.25 -22.04 -2.38
N GLU A 31 -17.75 -23.19 -1.95
CA GLU A 31 -17.50 -24.35 -2.80
C GLU A 31 -18.28 -25.53 -2.23
N GLU A 32 -19.58 -25.60 -2.53
CA GLU A 32 -20.38 -26.82 -2.58
C GLU A 32 -21.78 -26.50 -3.18
N GLU A 33 -21.82 -26.12 -4.46
CA GLU A 33 -23.00 -26.37 -5.31
C GLU A 33 -22.52 -27.14 -6.56
N GLU A 34 -22.45 -28.45 -6.36
CA GLU A 34 -22.85 -29.53 -7.28
C GLU A 34 -22.38 -29.47 -8.74
N ARG A 35 -21.27 -30.18 -9.00
CA ARG A 35 -21.17 -31.03 -10.18
C ARG A 35 -22.11 -32.23 -9.99
N GLU A 36 -23.37 -32.10 -10.41
CA GLU A 36 -24.19 -33.27 -10.76
C GLU A 36 -24.47 -33.26 -12.27
N GLU A 37 -23.97 -34.28 -12.95
CA GLU A 37 -24.34 -34.60 -14.33
C GLU A 37 -25.80 -35.08 -14.37
N PRO A 38 -26.59 -34.74 -15.39
CA PRO A 38 -28.01 -35.06 -15.40
C PRO A 38 -28.25 -36.52 -15.81
N GLU A 39 -28.64 -37.37 -14.86
CA GLU A 39 -29.33 -38.62 -15.18
C GLU A 39 -30.83 -38.38 -15.42
N ARG A 40 -31.30 -38.83 -16.59
CA ARG A 40 -32.70 -38.83 -17.01
C ARG A 40 -33.51 -39.83 -16.20
N VAL A 41 -34.64 -39.41 -15.61
CA VAL A 41 -35.81 -40.28 -15.44
C VAL A 41 -37.12 -39.50 -15.61
N GLU A 42 -38.03 -40.11 -16.35
CA GLU A 42 -39.36 -39.65 -16.73
C GLU A 42 -40.33 -39.50 -15.54
N GLY A 43 -41.13 -38.44 -15.59
CA GLY A 43 -42.58 -38.41 -15.30
C GLY A 43 -43.12 -38.93 -13.95
N ARG A 44 -43.71 -38.03 -13.16
CA ARG A 44 -45.13 -38.08 -12.75
C ARG A 44 -45.55 -36.85 -11.93
N ILE A 45 -46.75 -36.36 -12.26
CA ILE A 45 -47.48 -35.26 -11.64
C ILE A 45 -48.12 -35.73 -10.33
N ALA A 46 -48.08 -34.92 -9.26
CA ALA A 46 -49.21 -34.72 -8.33
C ALA A 46 -48.97 -33.57 -7.32
N ALA A 47 -49.87 -32.58 -7.41
CA ALA A 47 -50.27 -31.50 -6.52
C ALA A 47 -50.02 -31.58 -4.98
N ARG A 48 -49.72 -30.41 -4.39
CA ARG A 48 -50.34 -29.78 -3.18
C ARG A 48 -49.63 -28.44 -2.89
N SER A 49 -50.24 -27.28 -3.14
CA SER A 49 -51.15 -26.47 -2.30
C SER A 49 -50.48 -25.75 -1.10
N GLU A 50 -50.36 -24.43 -1.25
CA GLU A 50 -50.65 -23.33 -0.31
C GLU A 50 -50.14 -23.36 1.15
N ALA A 51 -49.30 -22.37 1.48
CA ALA A 51 -49.31 -21.58 2.74
C ALA A 51 -48.41 -20.34 2.53
N GLU A 52 -49.00 -19.15 2.40
CA GLU A 52 -49.02 -18.08 3.42
C GLU A 52 -47.64 -17.51 3.78
N ILE A 53 -47.31 -16.34 3.20
CA ILE A 53 -46.31 -15.42 3.76
C ILE A 53 -47.02 -14.09 3.99
N GLY A 54 -47.41 -13.87 5.25
CA GLY A 54 -47.81 -12.57 5.77
C GLY A 54 -46.61 -11.64 5.85
N GLY A 55 -46.81 -10.39 5.46
CA GLY A 55 -45.81 -9.34 5.56
C GLY A 55 -45.58 -8.87 6.99
N VAL A 56 -44.39 -8.33 7.25
CA VAL A 56 -44.17 -7.21 8.17
C VAL A 56 -43.00 -6.40 7.61
N GLU A 57 -43.31 -5.18 7.21
CA GLU A 57 -42.37 -4.10 6.92
C GLU A 57 -41.64 -3.71 8.22
N ALA A 58 -40.32 -3.57 8.16
CA ALA A 58 -39.54 -2.93 9.21
C ALA A 58 -38.59 -1.92 8.55
N GLU A 59 -39.07 -0.68 8.51
CA GLU A 59 -38.28 0.52 8.29
C GLU A 59 -37.23 0.61 9.41
N THR A 60 -35.96 0.72 9.05
CA THR A 60 -34.92 1.20 9.97
C THR A 60 -34.22 2.39 9.34
N GLU A 61 -34.51 3.53 9.94
CA GLU A 61 -33.89 4.84 9.76
C GLU A 61 -32.37 4.73 9.81
N VAL A 62 -31.69 5.13 8.74
CA VAL A 62 -30.25 5.37 8.74
C VAL A 62 -30.06 6.88 8.83
N GLY A 63 -29.70 7.34 10.03
CA GLY A 63 -29.35 8.73 10.30
C GLY A 63 -28.17 9.16 9.44
N GLU A 64 -28.39 10.16 8.60
CA GLU A 64 -27.37 10.88 7.87
C GLU A 64 -26.50 11.67 8.85
N ALA A 65 -25.35 11.12 9.22
CA ALA A 65 -24.27 11.86 9.85
C ALA A 65 -23.62 12.77 8.80
N ARG A 66 -24.12 14.00 8.74
CA ARG A 66 -23.53 15.16 8.08
C ARG A 66 -22.09 15.35 8.59
N VAL A 67 -21.09 15.05 7.77
CA VAL A 67 -19.69 15.41 8.08
C VAL A 67 -19.44 16.82 7.58
N GLU A 68 -19.32 17.72 8.54
CA GLU A 68 -18.98 19.12 8.35
C GLU A 68 -17.57 19.25 7.78
N ALA A 69 -17.44 20.16 6.81
CA ALA A 69 -16.18 20.63 6.27
C ALA A 69 -15.41 21.37 7.39
N GLY A 70 -14.42 20.71 7.96
CA GLY A 70 -13.44 21.29 8.86
C GLY A 70 -12.09 21.44 8.17
N GLU A 71 -11.53 22.65 8.23
CA GLU A 71 -10.14 22.94 7.86
C GLU A 71 -9.19 22.05 8.67
N ALA A 72 -8.69 20.96 8.06
CA ALA A 72 -7.64 20.15 8.65
C ALA A 72 -6.37 20.37 7.83
N GLY A 73 -5.39 21.05 8.42
CA GLY A 73 -3.99 20.78 8.07
C GLY A 73 -3.70 19.32 8.41
N GLY A 74 -4.13 18.42 7.54
CA GLY A 74 -4.11 16.98 7.79
C GLY A 74 -2.69 16.50 8.01
N ASP A 75 -2.50 15.73 9.09
CA ASP A 75 -1.26 15.02 9.34
C ASP A 75 -0.91 14.19 8.09
N VAL A 76 0.31 14.36 7.59
CA VAL A 76 0.84 13.59 6.46
C VAL A 76 0.64 12.09 6.69
N GLU A 77 0.80 11.63 7.93
CA GLU A 77 0.64 10.21 8.26
C GLU A 77 -0.83 9.76 8.13
N GLU A 78 -1.78 10.58 8.59
CA GLU A 78 -3.22 10.27 8.50
C GLU A 78 -3.69 10.21 7.05
N LEU A 79 -3.32 11.22 6.25
CA LEU A 79 -3.62 11.27 4.82
C LEU A 79 -3.10 10.03 4.10
N MET A 80 -1.83 9.69 4.36
CA MET A 80 -1.20 8.54 3.73
C MET A 80 -1.81 7.21 4.20
N SER A 81 -2.24 7.11 5.46
CA SER A 81 -2.97 5.93 5.95
C SER A 81 -4.30 5.75 5.25
N ARG A 82 -5.12 6.81 5.21
CA ARG A 82 -6.40 6.79 4.50
C ARG A 82 -6.22 6.39 3.04
N LEU A 83 -5.27 6.99 2.34
CA LEU A 83 -5.02 6.67 0.93
C LEU A 83 -4.64 5.20 0.75
N ARG A 84 -3.74 4.71 1.59
CA ARG A 84 -3.31 3.31 1.62
C ARG A 84 -4.48 2.35 1.85
N ASP A 85 -5.34 2.64 2.81
CA ASP A 85 -6.47 1.77 3.15
C ASP A 85 -7.45 1.64 1.98
N HIS A 86 -7.77 2.73 1.28
CA HIS A 86 -8.66 2.69 0.12
C HIS A 86 -8.06 1.90 -1.05
N TYR A 87 -6.75 2.02 -1.30
CA TYR A 87 -6.09 1.15 -2.28
C TYR A 87 -6.20 -0.33 -1.91
N ILE A 88 -5.99 -0.66 -0.65
CA ILE A 88 -6.08 -2.03 -0.14
C ILE A 88 -7.51 -2.56 -0.28
N TRP A 89 -8.51 -1.77 0.11
CA TRP A 89 -9.92 -2.18 -0.01
C TRP A 89 -10.33 -2.38 -1.45
N ARG A 90 -9.96 -1.47 -2.36
CA ARG A 90 -10.21 -1.62 -3.80
C ARG A 90 -9.58 -2.89 -4.37
N LEU A 91 -8.33 -3.19 -3.99
CA LEU A 91 -7.67 -4.44 -4.40
C LEU A 91 -8.38 -5.69 -3.84
N ARG A 92 -8.72 -5.69 -2.55
CA ARG A 92 -9.42 -6.82 -1.92
C ARG A 92 -10.80 -7.05 -2.55
N LEU A 93 -11.51 -5.98 -2.89
CA LEU A 93 -12.77 -6.04 -3.62
C LEU A 93 -12.61 -6.72 -4.99
N CYS A 94 -11.54 -6.41 -5.74
CA CYS A 94 -11.21 -7.15 -6.96
C CYS A 94 -10.97 -8.64 -6.69
N GLY A 95 -10.33 -8.99 -5.58
CA GLY A 95 -10.18 -10.39 -5.14
C GLY A 95 -11.52 -11.10 -4.94
N ILE A 96 -12.43 -10.47 -4.18
CA ILE A 96 -13.78 -11.00 -3.92
C ILE A 96 -14.58 -11.18 -5.22
N LEU A 97 -14.46 -10.23 -6.16
CA LEU A 97 -15.08 -10.35 -7.48
C LEU A 97 -14.56 -11.58 -8.24
N CYS A 98 -13.23 -11.78 -8.25
CA CYS A 98 -12.62 -12.95 -8.90
C CYS A 98 -13.18 -14.26 -8.33
N ASP A 99 -13.41 -14.30 -7.02
CA ASP A 99 -13.82 -15.48 -6.28
C ASP A 99 -15.34 -15.75 -6.34
N GLY A 100 -16.13 -14.95 -7.06
CA GLY A 100 -17.59 -15.18 -7.12
C GLY A 100 -18.40 -14.46 -6.04
N GLY A 101 -17.74 -13.75 -5.12
CA GLY A 101 -18.34 -13.33 -3.86
C GLY A 101 -19.29 -12.15 -3.89
N VAL A 102 -19.37 -11.45 -5.02
CA VAL A 102 -20.11 -10.21 -5.15
C VAL A 102 -20.71 -10.12 -6.55
N SER A 103 -21.93 -9.58 -6.64
CA SER A 103 -22.56 -9.25 -7.92
C SER A 103 -21.87 -8.06 -8.57
N GLU A 104 -22.04 -7.92 -9.87
CA GLU A 104 -21.45 -6.79 -10.61
C GLU A 104 -21.95 -5.44 -10.07
N GLU A 105 -23.25 -5.31 -9.77
CA GLU A 105 -23.84 -4.05 -9.33
C GLU A 105 -23.30 -3.57 -7.98
N VAL A 106 -23.13 -4.50 -7.04
CA VAL A 106 -22.55 -4.20 -5.72
C VAL A 106 -21.07 -3.89 -5.85
N PHE A 107 -20.36 -4.65 -6.70
CA PHE A 107 -18.95 -4.38 -7.01
C PHE A 107 -18.78 -2.98 -7.61
N GLU A 108 -19.54 -2.63 -8.65
CA GLU A 108 -19.46 -1.34 -9.35
C GLU A 108 -19.65 -0.18 -8.38
N ARG A 109 -20.67 -0.25 -7.52
CA ARG A 109 -20.95 0.79 -6.51
C ARG A 109 -19.79 1.00 -5.54
N LEU A 110 -19.31 -0.07 -4.90
CA LEU A 110 -18.21 0.01 -3.93
C LEU A 110 -16.90 0.40 -4.62
N TYR A 111 -16.67 -0.09 -5.84
CA TYR A 111 -15.49 0.20 -6.61
C TYR A 111 -15.41 1.68 -7.00
N ASP A 112 -16.52 2.26 -7.45
CA ASP A 112 -16.62 3.68 -7.77
C ASP A 112 -16.41 4.53 -6.51
N GLU A 113 -17.03 4.18 -5.37
CA GLU A 113 -16.82 4.87 -4.08
C GLU A 113 -15.33 4.89 -3.67
N TYR A 114 -14.68 3.72 -3.68
CA TYR A 114 -13.25 3.64 -3.36
C TYR A 114 -12.38 4.38 -4.38
N SER A 115 -12.72 4.34 -5.65
CA SER A 115 -11.95 5.01 -6.71
C SER A 115 -12.05 6.52 -6.60
N THR A 116 -13.27 7.07 -6.41
CA THR A 116 -13.47 8.49 -6.11
C THR A 116 -12.69 8.91 -4.88
N LYS A 117 -12.71 8.10 -3.81
CA LYS A 117 -11.98 8.45 -2.60
C LYS A 117 -10.45 8.42 -2.79
N ILE A 118 -9.93 7.49 -3.59
CA ILE A 118 -8.51 7.47 -3.96
C ILE A 118 -8.14 8.74 -4.73
N GLU A 119 -8.95 9.15 -5.71
CA GLU A 119 -8.70 10.37 -6.50
C GLU A 119 -8.68 11.63 -5.63
N GLU A 120 -9.63 11.78 -4.72
CA GLU A 120 -9.68 12.89 -3.75
C GLU A 120 -8.39 12.94 -2.90
N LEU A 121 -8.04 11.80 -2.28
CA LEU A 121 -6.87 11.68 -1.39
C LEU A 121 -5.55 11.87 -2.14
N GLN A 122 -5.47 11.42 -3.40
CA GLN A 122 -4.32 11.72 -4.27
C GLN A 122 -4.21 13.22 -4.54
N GLY A 123 -5.33 13.89 -4.83
CA GLY A 123 -5.37 15.33 -5.01
C GLY A 123 -4.90 16.08 -3.76
N GLU A 124 -5.34 15.66 -2.57
CA GLU A 124 -4.85 16.19 -1.29
C GLU A 124 -3.33 15.97 -1.14
N ARG A 125 -2.83 14.76 -1.42
CA ARG A 125 -1.40 14.40 -1.37
C ARG A 125 -0.55 15.27 -2.28
N GLU A 126 -1.04 15.55 -3.49
CA GLU A 126 -0.33 16.37 -4.47
C GLU A 126 -0.26 17.83 -4.05
N ARG A 127 -1.37 18.39 -3.53
CA ARG A 127 -1.38 19.75 -2.96
C ARG A 127 -0.40 19.87 -1.80
N PHE A 128 -0.43 18.91 -0.87
CA PHE A 128 0.48 18.89 0.28
C PHE A 128 1.95 18.77 -0.17
N SER A 129 2.23 17.87 -1.09
CA SER A 129 3.57 17.69 -1.67
C SER A 129 4.07 18.98 -2.34
N SER A 130 3.20 19.68 -3.06
CA SER A 130 3.56 20.91 -3.77
C SER A 130 3.87 22.05 -2.80
N ARG A 131 3.07 22.19 -1.74
CA ARG A 131 3.33 23.14 -0.65
C ARG A 131 4.68 22.88 0.03
N LEU A 132 4.93 21.64 0.47
CA LEU A 132 6.18 21.30 1.15
C LEU A 132 7.41 21.47 0.25
N ARG A 133 7.30 21.23 -1.07
CA ARG A 133 8.39 21.51 -2.02
C ARG A 133 8.68 23.01 -2.09
N GLY A 134 7.65 23.86 -2.17
CA GLY A 134 7.83 25.31 -2.17
C GLY A 134 8.47 25.81 -0.87
N GLU A 135 8.04 25.30 0.28
CA GLU A 135 8.66 25.62 1.57
C GLU A 135 10.13 25.17 1.62
N LEU A 136 10.44 23.97 1.13
CA LEU A 136 11.81 23.45 1.08
C LEU A 136 12.71 24.30 0.18
N GLU A 137 12.22 24.71 -0.99
CA GLU A 137 12.95 25.61 -1.89
C GLU A 137 13.22 26.98 -1.22
N GLU A 138 12.25 27.54 -0.50
CA GLU A 138 12.44 28.77 0.26
C GLU A 138 13.48 28.62 1.37
N ARG A 139 13.44 27.52 2.14
CA ARG A 139 14.43 27.24 3.20
C ARG A 139 15.83 27.04 2.63
N ARG A 140 15.96 26.33 1.51
CA ARG A 140 17.24 26.15 0.82
C ARG A 140 17.82 27.48 0.33
N ARG A 141 16.99 28.34 -0.26
CA ARG A 141 17.42 29.67 -0.69
C ARG A 141 17.94 30.51 0.49
N ARG A 142 17.20 30.57 1.60
CA ARG A 142 17.63 31.28 2.81
C ARG A 142 18.92 30.69 3.39
N LEU A 143 19.08 29.37 3.34
CA LEU A 143 20.27 28.69 3.82
C LEU A 143 21.50 29.08 2.98
N GLU A 144 21.35 29.15 1.66
CA GLU A 144 22.41 29.61 0.75
C GLU A 144 22.76 31.09 1.00
N GLU A 145 21.76 31.95 1.19
CA GLU A 145 21.95 33.36 1.55
C GLU A 145 22.74 33.50 2.87
N ALA A 146 22.33 32.81 3.93
CA ALA A 146 23.01 32.85 5.24
C ALA A 146 24.44 32.30 5.18
N LYS A 147 24.69 31.23 4.42
CA LYS A 147 26.04 30.68 4.18
C LYS A 147 26.93 31.69 3.47
N ARG A 148 26.41 32.34 2.43
CA ARG A 148 27.12 33.39 1.69
C ARG A 148 27.44 34.60 2.56
N GLU A 149 26.50 35.05 3.40
CA GLU A 149 26.74 36.15 4.34
C GLU A 149 27.84 35.81 5.35
N LEU A 150 27.87 34.56 5.85
CA LEU A 150 28.91 34.09 6.75
C LEU A 150 30.28 34.04 6.05
N GLU A 151 30.34 33.58 4.80
CA GLU A 151 31.56 33.60 3.99
C GLU A 151 32.06 35.04 3.75
N GLU A 152 31.18 35.95 3.37
CA GLU A 152 31.51 37.36 3.14
C GLU A 152 32.03 38.03 4.42
N LEU A 153 31.40 37.77 5.57
CA LEU A 153 31.85 38.23 6.88
C LEU A 153 33.27 37.76 7.19
N ASN A 154 33.56 36.48 6.95
CA ASN A 154 34.89 35.90 7.18
C ASN A 154 35.95 36.49 6.25
N VAL A 155 35.62 36.69 4.97
CA VAL A 155 36.54 37.30 4.00
C VAL A 155 36.85 38.74 4.39
N ARG A 156 35.83 39.56 4.71
CA ARG A 156 36.03 40.96 5.15
C ARG A 156 36.87 41.08 6.40
N ALA A 157 36.68 40.18 7.36
CA ALA A 157 37.52 40.08 8.55
C ALA A 157 38.97 39.77 8.18
N ALA A 158 39.20 38.77 7.32
CA ALA A 158 40.53 38.32 6.91
C ALA A 158 41.32 39.41 6.15
N VAL A 159 40.65 40.23 5.34
CA VAL A 159 41.28 41.36 4.64
C VAL A 159 41.37 42.64 5.50
N GLY A 160 40.97 42.58 6.77
CA GLY A 160 41.03 43.71 7.71
C GLY A 160 40.01 44.82 7.43
N GLN A 161 38.97 44.56 6.64
CA GLN A 161 37.90 45.50 6.34
C GLN A 161 36.82 45.56 7.43
N MET A 162 36.90 44.69 8.44
CA MET A 162 35.98 44.66 9.58
C MET A 162 36.73 44.39 10.89
N PRO A 163 36.31 45.03 12.01
CA PRO A 163 36.87 44.73 13.33
C PRO A 163 36.41 43.35 13.81
N MET A 164 37.30 42.63 14.50
CA MET A 164 37.03 41.27 15.00
C MET A 164 35.81 41.19 15.93
N VAL A 165 35.54 42.25 16.70
CA VAL A 165 34.38 42.32 17.61
C VAL A 165 33.06 42.18 16.85
N GLU A 166 32.91 42.81 15.67
CA GLU A 166 31.70 42.68 14.85
C GLU A 166 31.54 41.26 14.28
N VAL A 167 32.65 40.59 14.00
CA VAL A 167 32.68 39.21 13.51
C VAL A 167 32.27 38.24 14.62
N GLU A 168 32.78 38.45 15.83
CA GLU A 168 32.44 37.68 17.04
C GLU A 168 30.96 37.80 17.41
N GLU A 169 30.33 38.95 17.16
CA GLU A 169 28.89 39.15 17.42
C GLU A 169 27.99 38.52 16.35
N ARG A 170 28.34 38.64 15.06
CA ARG A 170 27.48 38.23 13.94
C ARG A 170 27.62 36.75 13.60
N THR A 171 28.82 36.19 13.69
CA THR A 171 29.10 34.79 13.33
C THR A 171 28.22 33.78 14.07
N PRO A 172 28.05 33.86 15.41
CA PRO A 172 27.20 32.92 16.13
C PRO A 172 25.73 33.01 15.73
N ARG A 173 25.24 34.19 15.33
CA ARG A 173 23.86 34.37 14.87
C ARG A 173 23.63 33.68 13.53
N LEU A 174 24.52 33.92 12.56
CA LEU A 174 24.47 33.28 11.25
C LEU A 174 24.61 31.76 11.36
N ARG A 175 25.50 31.25 12.22
CA ARG A 175 25.65 29.80 12.45
C ARG A 175 24.37 29.17 12.99
N ARG A 176 23.72 29.78 14.00
CA ARG A 176 22.44 29.29 14.54
C ARG A 176 21.33 29.32 13.49
N GLU A 177 21.31 30.34 12.64
CA GLU A 177 20.34 30.42 11.54
C GLU A 177 20.57 29.32 10.50
N ILE A 178 21.81 29.08 10.10
CA ILE A 178 22.20 27.97 9.22
C ILE A 178 21.75 26.63 9.81
N GLU A 179 22.09 26.35 11.07
CA GLU A 179 21.70 25.12 11.77
C GLU A 179 20.19 24.93 11.77
N ARG A 180 19.43 25.98 12.14
CA ARG A 180 17.96 25.94 12.13
C ARG A 180 17.40 25.65 10.73
N LEU A 181 17.92 26.32 9.70
CA LEU A 181 17.45 26.15 8.32
C LEU A 181 17.77 24.76 7.79
N GLU A 182 18.91 24.17 8.17
CA GLU A 182 19.27 22.79 7.84
C GLU A 182 18.33 21.78 8.51
N GLU A 183 18.02 21.97 9.80
CA GLU A 183 17.04 21.14 10.50
C GLU A 183 15.65 21.22 9.87
N GLU A 184 15.17 22.42 9.56
CA GLU A 184 13.87 22.64 8.90
C GLU A 184 13.82 21.99 7.51
N ALA A 185 14.87 22.16 6.70
CA ALA A 185 14.97 21.51 5.40
C ALA A 185 14.95 19.98 5.51
N SER A 186 15.68 19.41 6.47
CA SER A 186 15.71 17.96 6.72
C SER A 186 14.34 17.42 7.15
N ARG A 187 13.60 18.18 7.98
CA ARG A 187 12.22 17.82 8.36
C ARG A 187 11.29 17.81 7.15
N LEU A 188 11.33 18.84 6.31
CA LEU A 188 10.52 18.92 5.08
C LEU A 188 10.85 17.81 4.09
N GLU A 189 12.13 17.47 3.91
CA GLU A 189 12.57 16.34 3.09
C GLU A 189 12.03 15.01 3.61
N THR A 190 12.01 14.83 4.93
CA THR A 190 11.45 13.64 5.58
C THR A 190 9.94 13.53 5.32
N GLU A 191 9.19 14.62 5.44
CA GLU A 191 7.75 14.64 5.13
C GLU A 191 7.46 14.37 3.65
N LEU A 192 8.23 15.00 2.74
CA LEU A 192 8.13 14.73 1.30
C LEU A 192 8.45 13.27 0.95
N SER A 193 9.39 12.64 1.67
CA SER A 193 9.70 11.22 1.53
C SER A 193 8.53 10.34 1.98
N ARG A 194 7.83 10.72 3.07
CA ARG A 194 6.61 10.03 3.51
C ARG A 194 5.52 10.09 2.45
N LEU A 195 5.25 11.26 1.88
CA LEU A 195 4.23 11.46 0.84
C LEU A 195 4.51 10.69 -0.46
N ARG A 196 5.77 10.38 -0.75
CA ARG A 196 6.16 9.64 -1.97
C ARG A 196 5.71 8.18 -1.95
N ASN A 197 5.68 7.55 -0.78
CA ASN A 197 5.52 6.10 -0.64
C ASN A 197 4.17 5.74 0.03
N VAL A 198 3.12 5.58 -0.79
CA VAL A 198 1.75 5.23 -0.32
C VAL A 198 1.73 3.94 0.50
N MET A 199 2.51 2.94 0.07
CA MET A 199 2.52 1.61 0.70
C MET A 199 3.52 1.50 1.88
N ARG A 200 4.05 2.63 2.37
CA ARG A 200 4.95 2.65 3.53
C ARG A 200 4.24 2.07 4.75
N GLY A 201 4.97 1.28 5.54
CA GLY A 201 4.47 0.67 6.78
C GLY A 201 3.75 -0.67 6.60
N ILE A 202 3.42 -1.08 5.37
CA ILE A 202 2.87 -2.42 5.11
C ILE A 202 3.99 -3.46 5.18
N LYS A 203 3.71 -4.59 5.84
CA LYS A 203 4.66 -5.71 5.91
C LYS A 203 4.94 -6.31 4.53
N PRO A 204 6.16 -6.76 4.24
CA PRO A 204 6.51 -7.33 2.93
C PRO A 204 5.58 -8.46 2.48
N LYS A 205 5.21 -9.37 3.38
CA LYS A 205 4.26 -10.48 3.09
C LYS A 205 2.89 -9.96 2.67
N GLU A 206 2.37 -8.94 3.35
CA GLU A 206 1.09 -8.33 2.98
C GLU A 206 1.16 -7.68 1.61
N LEU A 207 2.27 -7.00 1.29
CA LEU A 207 2.48 -6.44 -0.05
C LEU A 207 2.53 -7.50 -1.14
N SER A 208 3.21 -8.63 -0.90
CA SER A 208 3.23 -9.76 -1.85
C SER A 208 1.82 -10.29 -2.09
N ASN A 209 1.03 -10.47 -1.04
CA ASN A 209 -0.36 -10.93 -1.17
C ASN A 209 -1.21 -9.93 -1.98
N LEU A 210 -1.06 -8.63 -1.74
CA LEU A 210 -1.77 -7.59 -2.49
C LEU A 210 -1.37 -7.60 -3.98
N GLU A 211 -0.09 -7.81 -4.27
CA GLU A 211 0.41 -7.93 -5.63
C GLU A 211 -0.13 -9.17 -6.34
N GLU A 212 -0.20 -10.31 -5.65
CA GLU A 212 -0.81 -11.53 -6.17
C GLU A 212 -2.30 -11.35 -6.49
N ILE A 213 -3.04 -10.67 -5.61
CA ILE A 213 -4.44 -10.30 -5.86
C ILE A 213 -4.54 -9.45 -7.13
N ALA A 214 -3.69 -8.43 -7.28
CA ALA A 214 -3.72 -7.56 -8.45
C ALA A 214 -3.40 -8.30 -9.76
N ARG A 215 -2.38 -9.19 -9.75
CA ARG A 215 -2.02 -10.02 -10.91
C ARG A 215 -3.11 -11.00 -11.29
N ARG A 216 -3.68 -11.71 -10.30
CA ARG A 216 -4.79 -12.63 -10.50
C ARG A 216 -6.01 -11.90 -11.07
N GLY A 217 -6.33 -10.72 -10.54
CA GLY A 217 -7.37 -9.85 -11.05
C GLY A 217 -7.16 -9.52 -12.52
N LEU A 218 -5.97 -9.04 -12.90
CA LEU A 218 -5.67 -8.75 -14.31
C LEU A 218 -5.84 -9.96 -15.24
N ALA A 219 -5.37 -11.14 -14.81
CA ALA A 219 -5.48 -12.36 -15.60
C ALA A 219 -6.93 -12.86 -15.75
N SER A 220 -7.83 -12.47 -14.85
CA SER A 220 -9.22 -12.96 -14.82
C SER A 220 -10.23 -12.01 -15.47
N ILE A 221 -9.90 -10.74 -15.72
CA ILE A 221 -10.82 -9.75 -16.34
C ILE A 221 -11.44 -10.25 -17.65
N ASP A 222 -10.64 -10.76 -18.59
CA ASP A 222 -11.16 -11.24 -19.88
C ASP A 222 -12.12 -12.42 -19.73
N ARG A 223 -11.93 -13.23 -18.69
CA ARG A 223 -12.84 -14.32 -18.36
C ARG A 223 -14.13 -13.79 -17.74
N LEU A 224 -14.03 -12.87 -16.76
CA LEU A 224 -15.19 -12.27 -16.11
C LEU A 224 -16.11 -11.53 -17.09
N ILE A 225 -15.52 -10.87 -18.10
CA ILE A 225 -16.28 -10.22 -19.18
C ILE A 225 -16.99 -11.26 -20.06
N ARG A 226 -16.28 -12.31 -20.50
CA ARG A 226 -16.86 -13.39 -21.30
C ARG A 226 -18.02 -14.09 -20.58
N ASP A 227 -17.85 -14.31 -19.29
CA ASP A 227 -18.83 -14.97 -18.41
C ASP A 227 -19.99 -14.02 -18.02
N ARG A 228 -20.01 -12.79 -18.55
CA ARG A 228 -21.02 -11.73 -18.25
C ARG A 228 -21.15 -11.38 -16.77
N ARG A 229 -20.09 -11.61 -16.00
CA ARG A 229 -20.00 -11.21 -14.58
C ARG A 229 -19.45 -9.79 -14.40
N LEU A 230 -18.96 -9.20 -15.49
CA LEU A 230 -18.41 -7.84 -15.53
C LEU A 230 -18.66 -7.24 -16.91
N LYS A 231 -19.23 -6.03 -16.98
CA LYS A 231 -19.34 -5.25 -18.21
C LYS A 231 -17.94 -4.91 -18.74
N GLY A 232 -17.82 -4.86 -20.07
CA GLY A 232 -16.54 -4.55 -20.74
C GLY A 232 -15.95 -3.20 -20.32
N GLU A 233 -16.77 -2.15 -20.23
CA GLU A 233 -16.33 -0.81 -19.83
C GLU A 233 -15.76 -0.78 -18.40
N LEU A 234 -16.50 -1.38 -17.45
CA LEU A 234 -16.05 -1.51 -16.06
C LEU A 234 -14.79 -2.39 -15.97
N GLY A 235 -14.72 -3.48 -16.73
CA GLY A 235 -13.54 -4.34 -16.81
C GLY A 235 -12.28 -3.62 -17.31
N GLU A 236 -12.38 -2.74 -18.31
CA GLU A 236 -11.25 -1.94 -18.76
C GLU A 236 -10.82 -0.86 -17.75
N ARG A 237 -11.78 -0.27 -17.00
CA ARG A 237 -11.46 0.63 -15.87
C ARG A 237 -10.64 -0.13 -14.81
N VAL A 238 -11.18 -1.26 -14.34
CA VAL A 238 -10.50 -2.12 -13.35
C VAL A 238 -9.12 -2.56 -13.85
N ARG A 239 -9.00 -2.92 -15.14
CA ARG A 239 -7.72 -3.30 -15.75
C ARG A 239 -6.67 -2.20 -15.66
N ARG A 240 -7.05 -0.95 -16.00
CA ARG A 240 -6.15 0.20 -15.91
C ARG A 240 -5.67 0.40 -14.48
N ASP A 241 -6.61 0.41 -13.55
CA ASP A 241 -6.35 0.69 -12.14
C ASP A 241 -5.50 -0.40 -11.48
N LEU A 242 -5.72 -1.67 -11.83
CA LEU A 242 -4.88 -2.78 -11.35
C LEU A 242 -3.45 -2.68 -11.89
N ARG A 243 -3.25 -2.28 -13.15
CA ARG A 243 -1.89 -2.04 -13.69
C ARG A 243 -1.21 -0.89 -12.98
N GLU A 244 -1.91 0.20 -12.70
CA GLU A 244 -1.37 1.32 -11.93
C GLU A 244 -1.01 0.89 -10.51
N THR A 245 -1.90 0.13 -9.87
CA THR A 245 -1.66 -0.38 -8.52
C THR A 245 -0.46 -1.34 -8.47
N LEU A 246 -0.26 -2.17 -9.50
CA LEU A 246 0.94 -3.01 -9.61
C LEU A 246 2.22 -2.18 -9.72
N ARG A 247 2.23 -1.09 -10.50
CA ARG A 247 3.40 -0.20 -10.57
C ARG A 247 3.73 0.41 -9.21
N LEU A 248 2.71 0.77 -8.43
CA LEU A 248 2.89 1.27 -7.05
C LEU A 248 3.49 0.20 -6.13
N LEU A 249 3.08 -1.06 -6.28
CA LEU A 249 3.59 -2.19 -5.49
C LEU A 249 4.99 -2.63 -5.93
N GLU A 250 5.28 -2.64 -7.23
CA GLU A 250 6.57 -3.03 -7.81
C GLU A 250 7.73 -2.16 -7.29
N GLY A 251 7.51 -0.86 -7.08
CA GLY A 251 8.52 0.02 -6.48
C GLY A 251 8.93 -0.35 -5.05
N VAL A 252 8.15 -1.19 -4.36
CA VAL A 252 8.38 -1.58 -2.96
C VAL A 252 8.67 -3.09 -2.81
N VAL A 253 8.07 -3.91 -3.66
CA VAL A 253 8.23 -5.38 -3.67
C VAL A 253 9.32 -5.82 -4.65
N GLY A 254 9.48 -5.11 -5.78
CA GLY A 254 10.45 -5.43 -6.82
C GLY A 254 11.89 -5.37 -6.31
N ASP A 255 12.24 -4.34 -5.54
CA ASP A 255 13.58 -4.22 -4.94
C ASP A 255 13.86 -5.35 -3.94
N ARG A 256 12.85 -5.77 -3.16
CA ARG A 256 12.98 -6.91 -2.24
C ARG A 256 13.15 -8.24 -2.96
N ARG A 257 12.39 -8.48 -4.04
CA ARG A 257 12.54 -9.70 -4.87
C ARG A 257 13.89 -9.75 -5.57
N ARG A 258 14.39 -8.64 -6.10
CA ARG A 258 15.75 -8.56 -6.66
C ARG A 258 16.79 -8.92 -5.61
N ARG A 259 16.67 -8.37 -4.40
CA ARG A 259 17.58 -8.69 -3.30
C ARG A 259 17.49 -10.16 -2.89
N GLU A 260 16.30 -10.74 -2.86
CA GLU A 260 16.09 -12.17 -2.61
C GLU A 260 16.74 -13.04 -3.70
N GLU A 261 16.61 -12.67 -4.97
CA GLU A 261 17.25 -13.35 -6.10
C GLU A 261 18.78 -13.28 -6.02
N GLU A 262 19.34 -12.12 -5.68
CA GLU A 262 20.78 -11.94 -5.43
C GLU A 262 21.27 -12.87 -4.31
N LEU A 263 20.59 -12.88 -3.16
CA LEU A 263 20.95 -13.74 -2.04
C LEU A 263 20.84 -15.23 -2.36
N ARG A 264 19.84 -15.63 -3.15
CA ARG A 264 19.72 -17.01 -3.66
C ARG A 264 20.86 -17.36 -4.62
N MET A 265 21.24 -16.44 -5.48
CA MET A 265 22.38 -16.61 -6.38
C MET A 265 23.70 -16.69 -5.59
N GLU A 266 23.88 -15.87 -4.56
CA GLU A 266 25.02 -15.96 -3.63
C GLU A 266 25.08 -17.32 -2.93
N LEU A 267 23.95 -17.86 -2.47
CA LEU A 267 23.88 -19.22 -1.90
C LEU A 267 24.33 -20.28 -2.92
N SER A 268 23.82 -20.20 -4.15
CA SER A 268 24.22 -21.11 -5.24
C SER A 268 25.71 -21.01 -5.55
N LEU A 269 26.26 -19.80 -5.60
CA LEU A 269 27.68 -19.56 -5.83
C LEU A 269 28.54 -20.09 -4.68
N LEU A 270 28.13 -19.90 -3.42
CA LEU A 270 28.82 -20.45 -2.26
C LEU A 270 28.86 -21.98 -2.28
N GLU A 271 27.76 -22.62 -2.68
CA GLU A 271 27.73 -24.08 -2.86
C GLU A 271 28.67 -24.56 -3.97
N ALA A 272 28.75 -23.82 -5.08
CA ALA A 272 29.69 -24.12 -6.15
C ALA A 272 31.16 -23.97 -5.69
N ARG A 273 31.49 -22.88 -4.98
CA ARG A 273 32.85 -22.63 -4.44
C ARG A 273 33.29 -23.71 -3.45
N TYR A 274 32.39 -24.16 -2.58
CA TYR A 274 32.66 -25.28 -1.68
C TYR A 274 32.94 -26.58 -2.45
N LYS A 275 32.15 -26.89 -3.48
CA LYS A 275 32.34 -28.09 -4.32
C LYS A 275 33.68 -28.10 -5.05
N VAL A 276 34.20 -26.92 -5.42
CA VAL A 276 35.51 -26.76 -6.07
C VAL A 276 36.67 -26.68 -5.05
N GLY A 277 36.36 -26.66 -3.75
CA GLY A 277 37.35 -26.64 -2.67
C GLY A 277 37.93 -25.25 -2.37
N GLU A 278 37.32 -24.17 -2.88
CA GLU A 278 37.77 -22.79 -2.64
C GLU A 278 37.47 -22.30 -1.21
N ILE A 279 36.49 -22.92 -0.54
CA ILE A 279 36.09 -22.59 0.82
C ILE A 279 35.90 -23.86 1.65
N THR A 280 36.06 -23.72 2.96
CA THR A 280 35.86 -24.81 3.93
C THR A 280 34.37 -25.03 4.27
N ALA A 281 34.04 -26.18 4.84
CA ALA A 281 32.69 -26.48 5.31
C ALA A 281 32.21 -25.48 6.38
N SER A 282 33.09 -25.06 7.29
CA SER A 282 32.79 -24.06 8.32
C SER A 282 32.45 -22.70 7.71
N GLU A 283 33.21 -22.25 6.70
CA GLU A 283 32.94 -20.98 6.01
C GLU A 283 31.64 -21.03 5.20
N LEU A 284 31.33 -22.19 4.59
CA LEU A 284 30.06 -22.40 3.90
C LEU A 284 28.88 -22.29 4.88
N GLU A 285 28.94 -23.00 6.01
CA GLU A 285 27.87 -23.01 7.00
C GLU A 285 27.62 -21.62 7.60
N GLU A 286 28.70 -20.91 7.94
CA GLU A 286 28.60 -19.56 8.50
C GLU A 286 27.96 -18.57 7.52
N ARG A 287 28.41 -18.56 6.26
CA ARG A 287 27.86 -17.66 5.23
C ARG A 287 26.44 -18.06 4.83
N LYS A 288 26.13 -19.36 4.73
CA LYS A 288 24.76 -19.85 4.51
C LYS A 288 23.82 -19.41 5.61
N ARG A 289 24.27 -19.39 6.86
CA ARG A 289 23.48 -18.92 8.00
C ARG A 289 23.19 -17.42 7.89
N ARG A 290 24.20 -16.59 7.61
CA ARG A 290 24.02 -15.14 7.42
C ARG A 290 23.05 -14.82 6.29
N ILE A 291 23.19 -15.46 5.14
CA ILE A 291 22.27 -15.24 4.01
C ILE A 291 20.85 -15.71 4.35
N ARG A 292 20.69 -16.83 5.06
CA ARG A 292 19.37 -17.29 5.53
C ARG A 292 18.72 -16.30 6.49
N GLU A 293 19.48 -15.74 7.44
CA GLU A 293 19.00 -14.69 8.34
C GLU A 293 18.60 -13.40 7.58
N GLU A 294 19.33 -13.05 6.53
CA GLU A 294 19.01 -11.89 5.68
C GLU A 294 17.75 -12.13 4.84
N LEU A 295 17.61 -13.32 4.24
CA LEU A 295 16.41 -13.73 3.52
C LEU A 295 15.16 -13.72 4.42
N GLU A 296 15.30 -14.13 5.68
CA GLU A 296 14.21 -14.09 6.65
C GLU A 296 13.81 -12.64 6.97
N LYS A 297 14.79 -11.75 7.17
CA LYS A 297 14.55 -10.32 7.41
C LYS A 297 13.91 -9.57 6.25
N LEU A 298 14.13 -9.99 5.00
CA LEU A 298 13.52 -9.34 3.84
C LEU A 298 11.99 -9.45 3.83
N TRP A 299 11.44 -10.49 4.46
CA TRP A 299 10.02 -10.81 4.43
C TRP A 299 9.32 -10.84 5.79
N LEU A 300 10.00 -10.41 6.86
CA LEU A 300 9.42 -10.16 8.19
C LEU A 300 8.70 -8.80 8.23
#